data_AF-A0A956I7E5-F1
#
_entry.id   AF-A0A956I7E5-F1
#
_cell.length_a   1.000
_cell.length_b   1.000
_cell.length_c   1.000
_cell.angle_alpha   90.00
_cell.angle_beta   90.00
_cell.angle_gamma   90.00
#
_symmetry.space_group_name_H-M   'P 1'
#
loop_
_entity.id
_entity.type
_entity.pdbx_description
1 polymer ?
#
loop_
_entity_poly.entity_id
_entity_poly.type
_entity_poly.pdbx_seq_one_letter_code
_entity_poly.pdbx_strand_id
1 'polypeptide(L)'
;DNDCDGRTDESTGGGTCGSMIGACTTGTLSCVAGTLTCTGGTLPSAETCDNEDDDCDGRVDEGVPTMGACGNGTGECRQGVRTCVAGAYTCVGGRGPTTEICNGLDDNCNGSTDEGNPGGGVTCGSDTGFCETGLTQCSGGMLVCSGGVGPRTEACNNVDDDCDGSTDEGNPDGGMTCGMTDVGICDFGRRVCEGGTLVCRGATDPRTERCDGLDNDCDGTTDEGNPEGGAACGDDTGECTAGSTRCTGGMLVCEGGMGPVEE
;
A
#
# COMPACT_ATOMS: atom_id res chain seq x y z
N ASP A 1 -56.01 60.96 -39.37
CA ASP A 1 -55.72 61.11 -37.94
C ASP A 1 -54.44 60.34 -37.70
N ASN A 2 -53.37 61.08 -37.48
CA ASN A 2 -52.00 60.57 -37.56
C ASN A 2 -51.46 60.30 -36.14
N ASP A 3 -52.21 60.71 -35.13
CA ASP A 3 -51.92 60.72 -33.69
C ASP A 3 -53.11 60.20 -32.84
N CYS A 4 -54.17 59.69 -33.48
CA CYS A 4 -55.37 59.10 -32.88
C CYS A 4 -56.18 60.05 -31.97
N ASP A 5 -56.20 61.36 -32.25
CA ASP A 5 -56.91 62.37 -31.44
C ASP A 5 -58.34 62.71 -31.94
N GLY A 6 -58.78 62.05 -33.02
CA GLY A 6 -60.07 62.25 -33.66
C GLY A 6 -60.12 63.43 -34.64
N ARG A 7 -58.99 64.09 -34.92
CA ARG A 7 -58.88 65.19 -35.88
C ARG A 7 -58.03 64.78 -37.08
N THR A 8 -58.34 65.33 -38.25
CA THR A 8 -57.66 64.96 -39.50
C THR A 8 -56.49 65.91 -39.75
N ASP A 9 -55.26 65.42 -39.58
CA ASP A 9 -54.01 66.01 -40.10
C ASP A 9 -53.64 67.41 -39.54
N GLU A 10 -53.93 67.65 -38.26
CA GLU A 10 -53.67 68.92 -37.55
C GLU A 10 -52.28 68.98 -36.87
N SER A 11 -51.60 67.83 -36.76
CA SER A 11 -50.31 67.67 -36.07
C SER A 11 -49.26 67.09 -37.01
N THR A 12 -48.04 67.61 -36.96
CA THR A 12 -46.88 66.98 -37.61
C THR A 12 -46.52 65.67 -36.89
N GLY A 13 -47.17 64.58 -37.32
CA GLY A 13 -46.66 63.21 -37.37
C GLY A 13 -46.12 62.58 -36.08
N GLY A 14 -46.91 61.62 -35.55
CA GLY A 14 -46.55 60.51 -34.66
C GLY A 14 -45.13 60.45 -34.10
N GLY A 15 -45.01 60.58 -32.77
CA GLY A 15 -43.73 60.48 -32.05
C GLY A 15 -42.93 59.21 -32.35
N THR A 16 -41.64 59.24 -32.04
CA THR A 16 -40.77 58.06 -32.17
C THR A 16 -41.14 57.01 -31.13
N CYS A 17 -41.09 55.74 -31.52
CA CYS A 17 -41.21 54.59 -30.62
C CYS A 17 -39.99 53.67 -30.75
N GLY A 18 -39.75 52.83 -29.75
CA GLY A 18 -38.57 51.97 -29.69
C GLY A 18 -37.28 52.69 -29.26
N SER A 19 -36.17 51.96 -29.25
CA SER A 19 -34.82 52.44 -28.92
C SER A 19 -33.80 51.92 -29.96
N MET A 20 -32.54 52.33 -29.84
CA MET A 20 -31.41 51.76 -30.61
C MET A 20 -30.49 50.94 -29.69
N ILE A 21 -31.07 50.31 -28.67
CA ILE A 21 -30.38 49.48 -27.68
C ILE A 21 -30.80 48.03 -27.93
N GLY A 22 -29.85 47.10 -27.90
CA GLY A 22 -30.13 45.69 -28.09
C GLY A 22 -30.74 45.34 -29.45
N ALA A 23 -31.75 44.47 -29.42
CA ALA A 23 -32.52 44.04 -30.58
C ALA A 23 -33.59 45.07 -31.02
N CYS A 24 -33.80 46.14 -30.23
CA CYS A 24 -34.77 47.17 -30.56
C CYS A 24 -34.36 48.01 -31.77
N THR A 25 -35.36 48.44 -32.52
CA THR A 25 -35.20 49.42 -33.59
C THR A 25 -36.22 50.54 -33.44
N THR A 26 -35.80 51.77 -33.73
CA THR A 26 -36.69 52.93 -33.68
C THR A 26 -37.68 52.90 -34.83
N GLY A 27 -38.96 53.10 -34.52
CA GLY A 27 -40.04 53.24 -35.47
C GLY A 27 -40.80 54.55 -35.31
N THR A 28 -41.85 54.69 -36.10
CA THR A 28 -42.78 55.82 -36.03
C THR A 28 -44.12 55.36 -35.47
N LEU A 29 -44.63 56.07 -34.47
CA LEU A 29 -46.00 55.86 -34.01
C LEU A 29 -46.96 56.22 -35.14
N SER A 30 -47.90 55.31 -35.46
CA SER A 30 -48.93 55.53 -36.46
C SER A 30 -50.28 55.04 -35.95
N CYS A 31 -51.34 55.77 -36.29
CA CYS A 31 -52.69 55.38 -35.94
C CYS A 31 -53.17 54.26 -36.87
N VAL A 32 -53.21 53.02 -36.36
CA VAL A 32 -53.71 51.85 -37.09
C VAL A 32 -54.97 51.36 -36.39
N ALA A 33 -56.10 51.37 -37.10
CA ALA A 33 -57.41 50.95 -36.57
C ALA A 33 -57.80 51.66 -35.25
N GLY A 34 -57.42 52.93 -35.07
CA GLY A 34 -57.76 53.73 -33.89
C GLY A 34 -56.87 53.50 -32.66
N THR A 35 -55.75 52.76 -32.79
CA THR A 35 -54.74 52.59 -31.74
C THR A 35 -53.36 53.02 -32.25
N LEU A 36 -52.63 53.77 -31.41
CA LEU A 36 -51.23 54.13 -31.67
C LEU A 36 -50.37 52.86 -31.65
N THR A 37 -49.89 52.48 -32.83
CA THR A 37 -49.03 51.30 -33.02
C THR A 37 -47.66 51.76 -33.48
N CYS A 38 -46.61 51.14 -32.95
CA CYS A 38 -45.26 51.38 -33.46
C CYS A 38 -45.11 50.70 -34.83
N THR A 39 -44.83 51.48 -35.86
CA THR A 39 -44.62 50.97 -37.22
C THR A 39 -43.16 51.12 -37.62
N GLY A 40 -42.58 50.04 -38.16
CA GLY A 40 -41.18 50.02 -38.60
C GLY A 40 -40.13 49.91 -37.48
N GLY A 41 -40.54 49.73 -36.22
CA GLY A 41 -39.65 49.54 -35.08
C GLY A 41 -39.97 48.26 -34.29
N THR A 42 -38.96 47.67 -33.69
CA THR A 42 -39.07 46.54 -32.74
C THR A 42 -39.23 47.11 -31.33
N LEU A 43 -40.32 46.75 -30.65
CA LEU A 43 -40.57 47.16 -29.27
C LEU A 43 -39.91 46.18 -28.29
N PRO A 44 -39.57 46.63 -27.06
CA PRO A 44 -39.11 45.77 -25.98
C PRO A 44 -40.02 44.55 -25.74
N SER A 45 -39.43 43.38 -25.59
CA SER A 45 -40.06 42.15 -25.12
C SER A 45 -39.33 41.62 -23.88
N ALA A 46 -39.89 40.62 -23.20
CA ALA A 46 -39.18 40.00 -22.07
C ALA A 46 -37.98 39.20 -22.58
N GLU A 47 -36.85 39.31 -21.88
CA GLU A 47 -35.62 38.58 -22.18
C GLU A 47 -35.86 37.09 -22.41
N THR A 48 -35.34 36.62 -23.54
CA THR A 48 -35.12 35.21 -23.81
C THR A 48 -33.64 34.87 -23.72
N CYS A 49 -33.32 33.61 -23.40
CA CYS A 49 -31.92 33.17 -23.31
C CYS A 49 -31.34 32.95 -24.71
N ASP A 50 -30.98 34.01 -25.41
CA ASP A 50 -30.49 33.98 -26.78
C ASP A 50 -29.29 34.90 -27.05
N ASN A 51 -28.77 35.55 -26.00
CA ASN A 51 -27.63 36.47 -26.06
C ASN A 51 -27.94 37.78 -26.81
N GLU A 52 -29.21 38.13 -26.92
CA GLU A 52 -29.68 39.44 -27.35
C GLU A 52 -30.27 40.21 -26.15
N ASP A 53 -30.46 41.52 -26.32
CA ASP A 53 -31.11 42.41 -25.35
C ASP A 53 -32.50 42.72 -25.94
N ASP A 54 -33.48 41.89 -25.55
CA ASP A 54 -34.86 41.87 -26.05
C ASP A 54 -35.70 43.00 -25.44
N ASP A 55 -35.40 43.39 -24.21
CA ASP A 55 -36.11 44.43 -23.44
C ASP A 55 -35.49 45.83 -23.60
N CYS A 56 -34.30 45.86 -24.19
CA CYS A 56 -33.58 47.04 -24.64
C CYS A 56 -33.19 47.98 -23.50
N ASP A 57 -32.91 47.43 -22.31
CA ASP A 57 -32.42 48.14 -21.13
C ASP A 57 -30.89 48.32 -21.10
N GLY A 58 -30.17 47.66 -22.03
CA GLY A 58 -28.72 47.72 -22.16
C GLY A 58 -27.98 46.60 -21.44
N ARG A 59 -28.69 45.60 -20.91
CA ARG A 59 -28.17 44.34 -20.39
C ARG A 59 -28.67 43.20 -21.28
N VAL A 60 -27.98 42.07 -21.22
CA VAL A 60 -28.28 40.91 -22.07
C VAL A 60 -28.64 39.75 -21.15
N ASP A 61 -29.73 39.05 -21.49
CA ASP A 61 -30.23 37.87 -20.80
C ASP A 61 -30.50 38.08 -19.28
N GLU A 62 -30.82 39.30 -18.82
CA GLU A 62 -31.16 39.54 -17.41
C GLU A 62 -32.60 39.14 -17.07
N GLY A 63 -32.84 38.78 -15.80
CA GLY A 63 -34.19 38.40 -15.36
C GLY A 63 -34.76 37.11 -15.99
N VAL A 64 -34.01 36.44 -16.87
CA VAL A 64 -34.40 35.17 -17.50
C VAL A 64 -34.59 34.07 -16.42
N PRO A 65 -35.78 33.45 -16.34
CA PRO A 65 -36.03 32.40 -15.36
C PRO A 65 -35.19 31.14 -15.58
N THR A 66 -34.78 30.48 -14.51
CA THR A 66 -34.09 29.18 -14.59
C THR A 66 -35.03 28.09 -15.12
N MET A 67 -34.50 27.13 -15.90
CA MET A 67 -35.28 25.98 -16.42
C MET A 67 -35.30 24.76 -15.47
N GLY A 68 -35.21 24.99 -14.17
CA GLY A 68 -35.23 23.94 -13.15
C GLY A 68 -33.91 23.20 -12.96
N ALA A 69 -33.96 22.06 -12.25
CA ALA A 69 -32.79 21.28 -11.90
C ALA A 69 -32.16 20.57 -13.11
N CYS A 70 -30.86 20.32 -13.03
CA CYS A 70 -30.10 19.55 -14.01
C CYS A 70 -29.05 18.66 -13.32
N GLY A 71 -28.59 17.63 -14.04
CA GLY A 71 -27.63 16.65 -13.52
C GLY A 71 -28.28 15.52 -12.73
N ASN A 72 -27.45 14.73 -12.05
CA ASN A 72 -27.86 13.63 -11.18
C ASN A 72 -27.51 13.94 -9.71
N GLY A 73 -28.26 13.38 -8.76
CA GLY A 73 -27.95 13.43 -7.32
C GLY A 73 -27.56 12.08 -6.73
N THR A 74 -27.31 11.06 -7.57
CA THR A 74 -26.81 9.75 -7.15
C THR A 74 -25.30 9.80 -6.91
N GLY A 75 -24.83 9.10 -5.89
CA GLY A 75 -23.40 8.97 -5.60
C GLY A 75 -22.76 10.31 -5.28
N GLU A 76 -21.61 10.56 -5.91
CA GLU A 76 -20.83 11.80 -5.77
C GLU A 76 -21.34 12.95 -6.66
N CYS A 77 -22.33 12.69 -7.52
CA CYS A 77 -22.93 13.73 -8.34
C CYS A 77 -23.80 14.68 -7.52
N ARG A 78 -23.81 15.93 -7.97
CA ARG A 78 -24.67 16.97 -7.40
C ARG A 78 -25.51 17.59 -8.49
N GLN A 79 -26.81 17.74 -8.22
CA GLN A 79 -27.70 18.48 -9.10
C GLN A 79 -27.36 19.97 -9.10
N GLY A 80 -27.36 20.58 -10.28
CA GLY A 80 -27.28 22.01 -10.50
C GLY A 80 -28.63 22.59 -10.92
N VAL A 81 -28.60 23.84 -11.39
CA VAL A 81 -29.76 24.54 -11.92
C VAL A 81 -29.46 25.07 -13.33
N ARG A 82 -30.38 24.87 -14.27
CA ARG A 82 -30.27 25.37 -15.65
C ARG A 82 -30.42 26.88 -15.66
N THR A 83 -29.31 27.58 -15.82
CA THR A 83 -29.21 29.04 -15.76
C THR A 83 -28.75 29.57 -17.11
N CYS A 84 -29.30 30.69 -17.56
CA CYS A 84 -28.86 31.33 -18.79
C CYS A 84 -27.44 31.88 -18.60
N VAL A 85 -26.51 31.47 -19.45
CA VAL A 85 -25.13 31.95 -19.46
C VAL A 85 -24.73 32.09 -20.93
N ALA A 86 -24.58 33.34 -21.39
CA ALA A 86 -24.20 33.69 -22.76
C ALA A 86 -25.15 33.06 -23.82
N GLY A 87 -26.46 33.33 -23.72
CA GLY A 87 -27.48 32.82 -24.65
C GLY A 87 -27.73 31.33 -24.64
N ALA A 88 -27.25 30.59 -23.64
CA ALA A 88 -27.52 29.17 -23.51
C ALA A 88 -27.80 28.77 -22.06
N TYR A 89 -28.79 27.89 -21.88
CA TYR A 89 -29.04 27.27 -20.58
C TYR A 89 -27.95 26.25 -20.25
N THR A 90 -27.07 26.63 -19.32
CA THR A 90 -26.00 25.79 -18.80
C THR A 90 -26.35 25.28 -17.40
N CYS A 91 -25.81 24.11 -17.03
CA CYS A 91 -26.01 23.56 -15.69
C CYS A 91 -25.01 24.18 -14.72
N VAL A 92 -25.46 25.13 -13.90
CA VAL A 92 -24.61 25.84 -12.94
C VAL A 92 -24.72 25.17 -11.57
N GLY A 93 -23.58 24.96 -10.91
CA GLY A 93 -23.49 24.40 -9.56
C GLY A 93 -23.64 22.88 -9.46
N GLY A 94 -23.79 22.18 -10.59
CA GLY A 94 -23.82 20.72 -10.64
C GLY A 94 -22.42 20.09 -10.72
N ARG A 95 -22.29 18.86 -10.20
CA ARG A 95 -21.12 17.98 -10.40
C ARG A 95 -21.57 16.79 -11.22
N GLY A 96 -20.97 16.63 -12.40
CA GLY A 96 -21.25 15.52 -13.31
C GLY A 96 -20.47 14.26 -12.96
N PRO A 97 -20.78 13.13 -13.63
CA PRO A 97 -20.11 11.86 -13.41
C PRO A 97 -18.66 11.91 -13.86
N THR A 98 -17.78 11.27 -13.09
CA THR A 98 -16.38 11.03 -13.40
C THR A 98 -16.11 9.54 -13.60
N THR A 99 -14.92 9.17 -14.07
CA THR A 99 -14.53 7.75 -14.15
C THR A 99 -14.40 7.18 -12.74
N GLU A 100 -14.91 5.96 -12.54
CA GLU A 100 -14.76 5.23 -11.28
C GLU A 100 -13.29 5.08 -10.90
N ILE A 101 -13.03 5.27 -9.61
CA ILE A 101 -11.78 4.91 -8.95
C ILE A 101 -12.11 4.09 -7.71
N CYS A 102 -11.21 3.19 -7.30
CA CYS A 102 -11.44 2.38 -6.12
C CYS A 102 -11.34 3.21 -4.84
N ASN A 103 -12.44 3.83 -4.42
CA ASN A 103 -12.50 4.74 -3.28
C ASN A 103 -13.74 4.50 -2.39
N GLY A 104 -14.62 3.55 -2.75
CA GLY A 104 -15.83 3.27 -1.99
C GLY A 104 -16.96 4.26 -2.26
N LEU A 105 -16.88 5.04 -3.32
CA LEU A 105 -17.88 6.01 -3.77
C LEU A 105 -18.41 5.63 -5.17
N ASP A 106 -19.50 6.28 -5.57
CA ASP A 106 -20.08 6.16 -6.92
C ASP A 106 -19.74 7.45 -7.67
N ASP A 107 -18.59 7.45 -8.35
CA ASP A 107 -18.00 8.61 -9.02
C ASP A 107 -18.69 8.90 -10.36
N ASN A 108 -19.18 7.86 -11.03
CA ASN A 108 -19.87 7.95 -12.32
C ASN A 108 -21.40 8.03 -12.20
N CYS A 109 -21.89 8.01 -10.97
CA CYS A 109 -23.28 8.28 -10.59
C CYS A 109 -24.27 7.33 -11.24
N ASN A 110 -23.88 6.08 -11.44
CA ASN A 110 -24.71 5.03 -12.03
C ASN A 110 -25.54 4.28 -10.97
N GLY A 111 -25.31 4.55 -9.68
CA GLY A 111 -25.98 3.91 -8.54
C GLY A 111 -25.25 2.70 -7.98
N SER A 112 -24.06 2.37 -8.48
CA SER A 112 -23.18 1.31 -8.00
C SER A 112 -21.87 1.91 -7.54
N THR A 113 -21.28 1.31 -6.51
CA THR A 113 -19.98 1.73 -5.98
C THR A 113 -18.89 0.84 -6.54
N ASP A 114 -17.79 1.44 -7.00
CA ASP A 114 -16.57 0.78 -7.47
C ASP A 114 -16.82 -0.35 -8.51
N GLU A 115 -17.71 -0.17 -9.49
CA GLU A 115 -18.04 -1.26 -10.42
C GLU A 115 -16.93 -1.55 -11.44
N GLY A 116 -16.79 -2.83 -11.81
CA GLY A 116 -15.88 -3.23 -12.88
C GLY A 116 -14.40 -3.23 -12.51
N ASN A 117 -14.06 -3.30 -11.21
CA ASN A 117 -12.69 -3.32 -10.70
C ASN A 117 -11.87 -2.05 -11.09
N PRO A 118 -12.35 -0.85 -10.72
CA PRO A 118 -11.70 0.40 -11.13
C PRO A 118 -10.30 0.50 -10.53
N GLY A 119 -9.31 0.87 -11.35
CA GLY A 119 -7.89 0.91 -10.94
C GLY A 119 -7.25 -0.46 -10.71
N GLY A 120 -7.98 -1.56 -10.90
CA GLY A 120 -7.48 -2.93 -10.76
C GLY A 120 -6.84 -3.48 -12.04
N GLY A 121 -6.29 -4.70 -11.94
CA GLY A 121 -5.66 -5.42 -13.04
C GLY A 121 -4.18 -5.11 -13.25
N VAL A 122 -3.57 -4.33 -12.35
CA VAL A 122 -2.14 -4.05 -12.35
C VAL A 122 -1.43 -5.13 -11.53
N THR A 123 -0.24 -5.57 -11.96
CA THR A 123 0.57 -6.52 -11.21
C THR A 123 0.98 -5.95 -9.86
N CYS A 124 0.89 -6.77 -8.81
CA CYS A 124 1.26 -6.41 -7.45
C CYS A 124 1.99 -7.58 -6.76
N GLY A 125 2.71 -7.30 -5.68
CA GLY A 125 3.58 -8.28 -5.02
C GLY A 125 4.97 -8.35 -5.67
N SER A 126 5.68 -9.44 -5.38
CA SER A 126 7.04 -9.73 -5.88
C SER A 126 7.05 -11.11 -6.54
N ASP A 127 7.95 -11.31 -7.50
CA ASP A 127 8.32 -12.60 -8.10
C ASP A 127 9.68 -13.10 -7.59
N THR A 128 10.17 -12.52 -6.50
CA THR A 128 11.46 -12.86 -5.86
C THR A 128 11.27 -13.97 -4.82
N GLY A 129 12.23 -14.88 -4.74
CA GLY A 129 12.19 -15.97 -3.78
C GLY A 129 11.03 -16.93 -4.04
N PHE A 130 10.25 -17.21 -2.99
CA PHE A 130 9.05 -18.03 -3.10
C PHE A 130 7.78 -17.23 -3.45
N CYS A 131 7.86 -15.89 -3.48
CA CYS A 131 6.70 -15.04 -3.75
C CYS A 131 6.20 -15.19 -5.19
N GLU A 132 4.89 -14.99 -5.34
CA GLU A 132 4.23 -14.95 -6.64
C GLU A 132 3.47 -13.64 -6.79
N THR A 133 3.62 -12.98 -7.93
CA THR A 133 2.87 -11.75 -8.22
C THR A 133 1.39 -12.04 -8.37
N GLY A 134 0.56 -11.15 -7.81
CA GLY A 134 -0.88 -11.12 -8.02
C GLY A 134 -1.32 -9.97 -8.93
N LEU A 135 -2.63 -9.74 -8.98
CA LEU A 135 -3.23 -8.58 -9.62
C LEU A 135 -4.03 -7.74 -8.60
N THR A 136 -3.99 -6.42 -8.76
CA THR A 136 -4.80 -5.51 -7.96
C THR A 136 -6.28 -5.73 -8.23
N GLN A 137 -7.05 -5.80 -7.16
CA GLN A 137 -8.50 -5.94 -7.17
C GLN A 137 -9.10 -4.90 -6.23
N CYS A 138 -10.12 -4.19 -6.68
CA CYS A 138 -10.88 -3.28 -5.86
C CYS A 138 -11.82 -4.09 -4.96
N SER A 139 -11.63 -3.98 -3.65
CA SER A 139 -12.45 -4.66 -2.66
C SER A 139 -12.70 -3.72 -1.49
N GLY A 140 -13.97 -3.33 -1.30
CA GLY A 140 -14.37 -2.42 -0.22
C GLY A 140 -13.73 -1.03 -0.29
N GLY A 141 -13.65 -0.44 -1.50
CA GLY A 141 -13.07 0.89 -1.70
C GLY A 141 -11.54 0.96 -1.57
N MET A 142 -10.85 -0.18 -1.59
CA MET A 142 -9.40 -0.25 -1.55
C MET A 142 -8.86 -1.25 -2.57
N LEU A 143 -7.76 -0.89 -3.25
CA LEU A 143 -7.02 -1.84 -4.07
C LEU A 143 -6.26 -2.83 -3.18
N VAL A 144 -6.64 -4.10 -3.27
CA VAL A 144 -5.96 -5.23 -2.62
C VAL A 144 -5.21 -6.05 -3.64
N CYS A 145 -4.08 -6.64 -3.25
CA CYS A 145 -3.38 -7.59 -4.12
C CYS A 145 -4.05 -8.97 -4.00
N SER A 146 -4.56 -9.50 -5.11
CA SER A 146 -5.28 -10.77 -5.16
C SER A 146 -4.56 -11.78 -6.05
N GLY A 147 -4.57 -13.05 -5.65
CA GLY A 147 -3.99 -14.14 -6.45
C GLY A 147 -2.47 -14.26 -6.41
N GLY A 148 -1.77 -13.47 -5.59
CA GLY A 148 -0.33 -13.60 -5.34
C GLY A 148 -0.02 -14.31 -4.02
N VAL A 149 1.23 -14.74 -3.88
CA VAL A 149 1.81 -15.26 -2.63
C VAL A 149 2.74 -14.18 -2.09
N GLY A 150 2.39 -13.64 -0.91
CA GLY A 150 3.15 -12.57 -0.26
C GLY A 150 4.26 -13.09 0.67
N PRO A 151 5.13 -12.17 1.14
CA PRO A 151 6.27 -12.52 1.98
C PRO A 151 5.84 -13.06 3.35
N ARG A 152 6.69 -13.88 3.93
CA ARG A 152 6.54 -14.52 5.25
C ARG A 152 7.81 -14.26 6.06
N THR A 153 7.83 -14.71 7.31
CA THR A 153 9.05 -14.65 8.11
C THR A 153 10.05 -15.66 7.58
N GLU A 154 11.30 -15.23 7.42
CA GLU A 154 12.41 -16.08 7.00
C GLU A 154 12.54 -17.32 7.89
N ALA A 155 12.57 -18.50 7.26
CA ALA A 155 12.81 -19.77 7.92
C ALA A 155 14.13 -20.35 7.42
N CYS A 156 14.81 -21.14 8.25
CA CYS A 156 16.05 -21.78 7.84
C CYS A 156 15.77 -22.97 6.90
N ASN A 157 15.55 -22.71 5.61
CA ASN A 157 15.08 -23.70 4.64
C ASN A 157 15.70 -23.56 3.25
N ASN A 158 16.67 -22.65 3.07
CA ASN A 158 17.32 -22.36 1.78
C ASN A 158 16.34 -21.84 0.72
N VAL A 159 15.31 -21.12 1.17
CA VAL A 159 14.33 -20.39 0.36
C VAL A 159 14.26 -18.97 0.92
N ASP A 160 14.20 -17.99 0.03
CA ASP A 160 13.88 -16.60 0.36
C ASP A 160 12.37 -16.50 0.64
N ASP A 161 12.00 -16.59 1.92
CA ASP A 161 10.61 -16.61 2.41
C ASP A 161 10.06 -15.20 2.63
N ASP A 162 10.91 -14.20 2.82
CA ASP A 162 10.49 -12.80 2.99
C ASP A 162 10.58 -11.96 1.69
N CYS A 163 11.09 -12.59 0.63
CA CYS A 163 11.15 -12.10 -0.74
C CYS A 163 11.96 -10.81 -0.90
N ASP A 164 12.98 -10.61 -0.05
CA ASP A 164 13.89 -9.47 -0.10
C ASP A 164 15.07 -9.65 -1.09
N GLY A 165 15.23 -10.86 -1.63
CA GLY A 165 16.28 -11.23 -2.58
C GLY A 165 17.51 -11.87 -1.94
N SER A 166 17.52 -12.02 -0.62
CA SER A 166 18.50 -12.78 0.16
C SER A 166 17.90 -14.13 0.55
N THR A 167 18.73 -15.10 0.90
CA THR A 167 18.24 -16.41 1.36
C THR A 167 18.83 -16.71 2.72
N ASP A 168 17.97 -17.10 3.66
CA ASP A 168 18.31 -17.43 5.04
C ASP A 168 19.09 -16.29 5.76
N GLU A 169 18.77 -15.02 5.52
CA GLU A 169 19.46 -13.88 6.13
C GLU A 169 19.11 -13.67 7.60
N GLY A 170 20.05 -13.09 8.36
CA GLY A 170 19.79 -12.79 9.77
C GLY A 170 19.74 -14.01 10.71
N ASN A 171 20.15 -15.20 10.26
CA ASN A 171 20.15 -16.44 11.03
C ASN A 171 18.73 -16.87 11.48
N PRO A 172 17.82 -17.16 10.52
CA PRO A 172 16.44 -17.54 10.82
C PRO A 172 16.39 -18.83 11.63
N ASP A 173 15.42 -18.95 12.53
CA ASP A 173 15.25 -20.04 13.51
C ASP A 173 16.48 -20.34 14.42
N GLY A 174 17.56 -19.57 14.29
CA GLY A 174 18.82 -19.75 14.98
C GLY A 174 18.91 -19.01 16.31
N GLY A 175 20.13 -18.97 16.86
CA GLY A 175 20.46 -18.22 18.08
C GLY A 175 20.21 -18.98 19.39
N MET A 176 19.42 -20.05 19.36
CA MET A 176 19.28 -20.96 20.50
C MET A 176 20.61 -21.64 20.84
N THR A 177 20.82 -21.93 22.12
CA THR A 177 21.99 -22.70 22.59
C THR A 177 21.92 -24.13 22.08
N CYS A 178 23.08 -24.72 21.86
CA CYS A 178 23.23 -26.12 21.46
C CYS A 178 24.51 -26.70 22.07
N GLY A 179 24.72 -28.01 21.97
CA GLY A 179 25.71 -28.73 22.77
C GLY A 179 25.05 -29.43 23.96
N MET A 180 25.78 -30.32 24.62
CA MET A 180 25.22 -31.17 25.67
C MET A 180 25.33 -30.57 27.07
N THR A 181 26.47 -29.97 27.41
CA THR A 181 26.80 -29.51 28.76
C THR A 181 27.88 -28.42 28.72
N ASP A 182 28.00 -27.65 29.80
CA ASP A 182 29.06 -26.65 30.08
C ASP A 182 29.96 -27.09 31.24
N VAL A 183 30.00 -28.40 31.51
CA VAL A 183 30.82 -29.03 32.55
C VAL A 183 32.18 -29.42 31.99
N GLY A 184 33.22 -29.33 32.84
CA GLY A 184 34.57 -29.72 32.46
C GLY A 184 35.15 -28.80 31.38
N ILE A 185 35.60 -29.39 30.27
CA ILE A 185 36.05 -28.65 29.08
C ILE A 185 34.96 -28.44 28.03
N CYS A 186 33.76 -28.98 28.25
CA CYS A 186 32.65 -28.81 27.34
C CYS A 186 32.07 -27.40 27.42
N ASP A 187 31.52 -26.94 26.30
CA ASP A 187 30.94 -25.62 26.17
C ASP A 187 29.70 -25.69 25.27
N PHE A 188 28.69 -24.88 25.59
CA PHE A 188 27.55 -24.69 24.71
C PHE A 188 27.92 -23.82 23.49
N GLY A 189 27.45 -24.26 22.32
CA GLY A 189 27.44 -23.47 21.09
C GLY A 189 26.13 -22.72 20.86
N ARG A 190 25.98 -22.16 19.66
CA ARG A 190 24.72 -21.59 19.17
C ARG A 190 24.30 -22.19 17.84
N ARG A 191 22.98 -22.26 17.62
CA ARG A 191 22.37 -22.63 16.35
C ARG A 191 22.59 -21.52 15.32
N VAL A 192 23.18 -21.90 14.19
CA VAL A 192 23.42 -21.04 13.05
C VAL A 192 22.80 -21.70 11.82
N CYS A 193 22.00 -20.95 11.06
CA CYS A 193 21.46 -21.38 9.79
C CYS A 193 22.55 -21.36 8.73
N GLU A 194 22.82 -22.52 8.13
CA GLU A 194 23.80 -22.68 7.06
C GLU A 194 23.21 -23.59 5.98
N GLY A 195 22.92 -23.05 4.81
CA GLY A 195 22.35 -23.80 3.68
C GLY A 195 21.02 -24.47 4.01
N GLY A 196 20.08 -23.72 4.62
CA GLY A 196 18.77 -24.22 5.01
C GLY A 196 18.78 -25.28 6.10
N THR A 197 19.83 -25.35 6.93
CA THR A 197 19.87 -26.27 8.08
C THR A 197 20.48 -25.59 9.31
N LEU A 198 19.88 -25.81 10.47
CA LEU A 198 20.41 -25.32 11.75
C LEU A 198 21.59 -26.16 12.24
N VAL A 199 22.79 -25.64 12.04
CA VAL A 199 24.05 -26.24 12.49
C VAL A 199 24.42 -25.71 13.89
N CYS A 200 24.96 -26.56 14.75
CA CYS A 200 25.53 -26.12 16.02
C CYS A 200 26.97 -25.63 15.81
N ARG A 201 27.23 -24.35 16.10
CA ARG A 201 28.57 -23.76 16.01
C ARG A 201 29.10 -23.38 17.39
N GLY A 202 30.35 -23.74 17.66
CA GLY A 202 31.06 -23.38 18.88
C GLY A 202 30.81 -24.28 20.09
N ALA A 203 30.09 -25.39 19.95
CA ALA A 203 29.97 -26.37 21.02
C ALA A 203 31.23 -27.26 21.09
N THR A 204 31.68 -27.52 22.32
CA THR A 204 32.64 -28.59 22.62
C THR A 204 31.87 -29.73 23.24
N ASP A 205 31.67 -30.80 22.46
CA ASP A 205 30.91 -31.97 22.92
C ASP A 205 31.79 -32.95 23.71
N PRO A 206 31.19 -33.73 24.64
CA PRO A 206 31.84 -34.80 25.37
C PRO A 206 32.63 -35.77 24.50
N ARG A 207 33.81 -36.16 24.97
CA ARG A 207 34.68 -37.17 24.35
C ARG A 207 35.06 -38.21 25.37
N THR A 208 35.75 -39.26 24.96
CA THR A 208 36.26 -40.25 25.90
C THR A 208 37.31 -39.63 26.81
N GLU A 209 37.24 -39.98 28.10
CA GLU A 209 38.17 -39.48 29.11
C GLU A 209 39.63 -39.82 28.81
N ARG A 210 40.50 -38.86 29.10
CA ARG A 210 41.95 -38.94 28.90
C ARG A 210 42.66 -38.61 30.20
N CYS A 211 43.82 -39.20 30.41
CA CYS A 211 44.64 -38.90 31.58
C CYS A 211 45.42 -37.59 31.35
N ASP A 212 44.72 -36.46 31.36
CA ASP A 212 45.30 -35.13 31.13
C ASP A 212 44.88 -34.08 32.16
N GLY A 213 44.14 -34.49 33.20
CA GLY A 213 43.73 -33.62 34.30
C GLY A 213 42.59 -32.69 33.91
N LEU A 214 41.91 -33.01 32.79
CA LEU A 214 40.72 -32.34 32.30
C LEU A 214 39.57 -33.35 32.27
N ASP A 215 38.38 -32.87 32.58
CA ASP A 215 37.12 -33.61 32.43
C ASP A 215 36.69 -33.55 30.96
N ASN A 216 37.05 -34.58 30.18
CA ASN A 216 36.89 -34.62 28.72
C ASN A 216 35.54 -35.19 28.29
N ASP A 217 34.93 -36.03 29.12
CA ASP A 217 33.60 -36.59 28.92
C ASP A 217 32.48 -35.77 29.58
N CYS A 218 32.88 -34.75 30.34
CA CYS A 218 32.05 -33.70 30.90
C CYS A 218 30.97 -34.23 31.84
N ASP A 219 31.28 -35.30 32.57
CA ASP A 219 30.41 -35.91 33.58
C ASP A 219 30.52 -35.24 34.96
N GLY A 220 31.47 -34.30 35.11
CA GLY A 220 31.74 -33.54 36.33
C GLY A 220 32.82 -34.15 37.23
N THR A 221 33.45 -35.24 36.79
CA THR A 221 34.62 -35.84 37.40
C THR A 221 35.83 -35.75 36.47
N THR A 222 37.04 -35.79 37.03
CA THR A 222 38.27 -35.62 36.24
C THR A 222 39.07 -36.91 36.30
N ASP A 223 39.47 -37.40 35.14
CA ASP A 223 40.28 -38.61 34.97
C ASP A 223 39.66 -39.88 35.65
N GLU A 224 38.34 -40.04 35.59
CA GLU A 224 37.62 -41.17 36.19
C GLU A 224 37.80 -42.49 35.41
N GLY A 225 37.62 -43.62 36.10
CA GLY A 225 37.72 -44.93 35.45
C GLY A 225 39.13 -45.35 35.01
N ASN A 226 40.18 -44.63 35.40
CA ASN A 226 41.58 -44.89 35.02
C ASN A 226 41.82 -44.77 33.50
N PRO A 227 41.60 -43.59 32.89
CA PRO A 227 41.72 -43.41 31.45
C PRO A 227 43.15 -43.61 30.99
N GLU A 228 43.34 -44.24 29.84
CA GLU A 228 44.66 -44.59 29.25
C GLU A 228 45.56 -45.48 30.16
N GLY A 229 45.06 -45.90 31.34
CA GLY A 229 45.76 -46.74 32.31
C GLY A 229 45.57 -48.24 32.09
N GLY A 230 46.26 -49.06 32.89
CA GLY A 230 46.19 -50.52 32.86
C GLY A 230 47.28 -51.18 32.00
N ALA A 231 48.08 -50.39 31.27
CA ALA A 231 49.25 -50.90 30.56
C ALA A 231 50.34 -51.32 31.55
N ALA A 232 51.16 -52.32 31.20
CA ALA A 232 52.32 -52.68 32.00
C ALA A 232 53.36 -51.56 31.95
N CYS A 233 54.02 -51.29 33.07
CA CYS A 233 55.08 -50.29 33.19
C CYS A 233 56.22 -50.81 34.08
N GLY A 234 57.42 -50.27 33.89
CA GLY A 234 58.63 -50.80 34.50
C GLY A 234 59.20 -52.00 33.72
N ASP A 235 60.18 -52.67 34.31
CA ASP A 235 60.83 -53.86 33.76
C ASP A 235 60.41 -55.09 34.58
N ASP A 236 60.19 -56.22 33.93
CA ASP A 236 59.94 -57.52 34.55
C ASP A 236 61.18 -58.43 34.52
N THR A 237 62.33 -57.89 34.11
CA THR A 237 63.60 -58.61 34.01
C THR A 237 64.38 -58.57 35.34
N GLY A 238 64.78 -59.74 35.83
CA GLY A 238 65.62 -59.88 37.02
C GLY A 238 64.83 -59.83 38.33
N GLU A 239 65.33 -59.07 39.32
CA GLU A 239 64.64 -58.84 40.62
C GLU A 239 63.55 -57.76 40.54
N CYS A 240 63.28 -57.23 39.34
CA CYS A 240 62.26 -56.21 39.12
C CYS A 240 60.87 -56.84 38.98
N THR A 241 59.84 -56.15 39.48
CA THR A 241 58.44 -56.48 39.18
C THR A 241 57.82 -55.39 38.32
N ALA A 242 57.20 -55.75 37.20
CA ALA A 242 56.42 -54.81 36.41
C ALA A 242 55.18 -54.34 37.17
N GLY A 243 54.92 -53.04 37.11
CA GLY A 243 53.71 -52.40 37.61
C GLY A 243 52.64 -52.24 36.54
N SER A 244 51.55 -51.55 36.89
CA SER A 244 50.51 -51.12 35.95
C SER A 244 50.38 -49.60 35.98
N THR A 245 50.17 -48.98 34.82
CA THR A 245 49.92 -47.54 34.72
C THR A 245 48.57 -47.21 35.35
N ARG A 246 48.56 -46.18 36.20
CA ARG A 246 47.35 -45.63 36.79
C ARG A 246 47.34 -44.13 36.59
N CYS A 247 46.22 -43.59 36.11
CA CYS A 247 46.03 -42.17 36.02
C CYS A 247 45.87 -41.56 37.42
N THR A 248 46.75 -40.62 37.75
CA THR A 248 46.72 -39.90 39.03
C THR A 248 47.08 -38.43 38.78
N GLY A 249 46.10 -37.54 38.97
CA GLY A 249 46.29 -36.09 38.82
C GLY A 249 46.72 -35.67 37.41
N GLY A 250 46.06 -36.20 36.38
CA GLY A 250 46.34 -35.90 34.98
C GLY A 250 47.63 -36.48 34.43
N MET A 251 48.22 -37.47 35.10
CA MET A 251 49.43 -38.14 34.64
C MET A 251 49.36 -39.65 34.88
N LEU A 252 49.82 -40.43 33.90
CA LEU A 252 50.02 -41.87 34.06
C LEU A 252 51.21 -42.14 34.98
N VAL A 253 50.94 -42.67 36.16
CA VAL A 253 51.92 -43.08 37.16
C VAL A 253 52.06 -44.59 37.14
N CYS A 254 53.28 -45.11 37.24
CA CYS A 254 53.50 -46.54 37.38
C CYS A 254 53.31 -46.97 38.83
N GLU A 255 52.28 -47.76 39.12
CA GLU A 255 52.04 -48.30 40.46
C GLU A 255 52.41 -49.79 40.53
N GLY A 256 53.01 -50.20 41.65
CA GLY A 256 53.39 -51.61 41.89
C GLY A 256 54.70 -52.06 41.26
N GLY A 257 55.38 -51.18 40.52
CA GLY A 257 56.73 -51.43 40.01
C GLY A 257 57.77 -51.34 41.12
N MET A 258 58.54 -52.42 41.36
CA MET A 258 59.70 -52.40 42.26
C MET A 258 60.97 -52.53 41.43
N GLY A 259 61.83 -51.50 41.49
CA GLY A 259 63.16 -51.52 40.88
C GLY A 259 64.19 -52.25 41.75
N PRO A 260 65.41 -52.49 41.23
CA PRO A 260 66.46 -53.11 42.02
C PRO A 260 66.79 -52.20 43.21
N VAL A 261 66.76 -52.76 44.42
CA VAL A 261 67.26 -52.08 45.62
C VAL A 261 68.78 -51.99 45.50
N GLU A 262 69.34 -50.78 45.48
CA GLU A 262 70.80 -50.60 45.56
C GLU A 262 71.29 -51.17 46.89
N GLU A 263 72.21 -52.15 46.83
CA GLU A 263 72.98 -52.61 47.99
C GLU A 263 74.09 -51.63 48.38
#